data_AF-A0A7C8CK18-F1
#
_entry.id   AF-A0A7C8CK18-F1
#
_cell.length_a   1.000
_cell.length_b   1.000
_cell.length_c   1.000
_cell.angle_alpha   90.00
_cell.angle_beta   90.00
_cell.angle_gamma   90.00
#
_symmetry.space_group_name_H-M   'P 1'
#
loop_
_entity.id
_entity.type
_entity.pdbx_description
1 polymer ?
#
loop_
_entity_poly.entity_id
_entity_poly.type
_entity_poly.pdbx_seq_one_letter_code
_entity_poly.pdbx_strand_id
1 'polypeptide(L)'
;TVTAGNASQLSDGASSTVLMSADRASALGIEPMGIYRGTAVAGCGPDEMGIGPVFAVPKLLKRHGLTIDDIDIVEINEAFASQLLYCQRELGIPSEKLNPSGGSISIGHPFGMT
;
A
#
# COMPACT_ATOMS: atom_id res chain seq x y z
N THR A 1 9.65 20.49 -0.12
CA THR A 1 10.83 20.34 0.75
C THR A 1 10.65 19.14 1.66
N VAL A 2 11.72 18.38 1.88
CA VAL A 2 11.73 17.20 2.78
C VAL A 2 12.38 17.58 4.11
N THR A 3 11.78 17.17 5.21
CA THR A 3 12.26 17.33 6.58
C THR A 3 11.96 16.07 7.39
N ALA A 4 12.55 15.94 8.57
CA ALA A 4 12.24 14.82 9.47
C ALA A 4 10.75 14.75 9.87
N GLY A 5 10.04 15.88 9.89
CA GLY A 5 8.62 15.93 10.25
C GLY A 5 7.67 15.52 9.12
N ASN A 6 8.17 15.35 7.88
CA ASN A 6 7.37 14.95 6.73
C ASN A 6 7.95 13.77 5.95
N ALA A 7 8.89 13.05 6.57
CA ALA A 7 9.49 11.82 6.09
C ALA A 7 9.17 10.69 7.06
N SER A 8 9.11 9.46 6.55
CA SER A 8 8.96 8.29 7.41
C SER A 8 10.14 8.16 8.37
N GLN A 9 9.86 7.74 9.60
CA GLN A 9 10.90 7.56 10.61
C GLN A 9 11.73 6.30 10.35
N LEU A 10 13.03 6.36 10.67
CA LEU A 10 13.84 5.16 10.80
C LEU A 10 13.33 4.37 12.02
N SER A 11 12.95 3.12 11.82
CA SER A 11 12.27 2.34 12.84
C SER A 11 12.63 0.86 12.75
N ASP A 12 12.49 0.16 13.86
CA ASP A 12 12.66 -1.28 13.97
C ASP A 12 11.29 -1.95 14.13
N GLY A 13 11.06 -3.06 13.43
CA GLY A 13 9.79 -3.78 13.51
C GLY A 13 9.79 -5.07 12.69
N ALA A 14 8.77 -5.92 12.93
CA ALA A 14 8.54 -7.16 12.20
C ALA A 14 7.04 -7.40 11.98
N SER A 15 6.70 -8.12 10.92
CA SER A 15 5.34 -8.55 10.60
C SER A 15 5.37 -10.00 10.09
N SER A 16 4.25 -10.72 10.24
CA SER A 16 4.08 -12.06 9.70
C SER A 16 2.64 -12.22 9.20
N THR A 17 2.49 -12.89 8.06
CA THR A 17 1.20 -13.19 7.46
C THR A 17 1.20 -14.64 6.97
N VAL A 18 0.21 -15.41 7.39
CA VAL A 18 0.04 -16.80 6.96
C VAL A 18 -0.94 -16.84 5.80
N LEU A 19 -0.51 -17.44 4.68
CA LEU A 19 -1.35 -17.65 3.50
C LEU A 19 -1.61 -19.15 3.32
N MET A 20 -2.83 -19.49 2.92
CA MET A 20 -3.24 -20.87 2.63
C MET A 20 -4.28 -20.90 1.50
N SER A 21 -4.44 -22.06 0.86
CA SER A 21 -5.53 -22.25 -0.09
C SER A 21 -6.87 -22.29 0.64
N ALA A 22 -7.93 -21.81 -0.02
CA ALA A 22 -9.29 -21.82 0.53
C ALA A 22 -9.75 -23.25 0.88
N ASP A 23 -9.45 -24.23 0.03
CA ASP A 23 -9.79 -25.64 0.29
C ASP A 23 -9.11 -26.17 1.55
N ARG A 24 -7.85 -25.80 1.78
CA ARG A 24 -7.13 -26.22 2.99
C ARG A 24 -7.65 -25.50 4.23
N ALA A 25 -7.95 -24.21 4.13
CA ALA A 25 -8.59 -23.46 5.21
C ALA A 25 -9.91 -24.11 5.61
N SER A 26 -10.76 -24.45 4.62
CA SER A 26 -12.04 -25.12 4.82
C SER A 26 -11.88 -26.51 5.45
N ALA A 27 -10.96 -27.33 4.94
CA ALA A 27 -10.68 -28.66 5.50
C ALA A 27 -10.17 -28.62 6.95
N LEU A 28 -9.55 -27.51 7.36
CA LEU A 28 -9.06 -27.29 8.72
C LEU A 28 -10.05 -26.52 9.61
N GLY A 29 -11.19 -26.07 9.07
CA GLY A 29 -12.16 -25.24 9.79
C GLY A 29 -11.64 -23.84 10.16
N ILE A 30 -10.70 -23.30 9.39
CA ILE A 30 -10.12 -21.97 9.60
C ILE A 30 -10.91 -20.93 8.80
N GLU A 31 -11.43 -19.92 9.48
CA GLU A 31 -12.09 -18.77 8.83
C GLU A 31 -11.03 -17.76 8.31
N PRO A 32 -10.97 -17.48 7.00
CA PRO A 32 -10.00 -16.52 6.46
C PRO A 32 -10.31 -15.08 6.89
N MET A 33 -9.28 -14.32 7.29
CA MET A 33 -9.42 -12.88 7.56
C MET A 33 -9.57 -12.02 6.28
N GLY A 34 -9.16 -12.56 5.13
CA GLY A 34 -9.19 -11.86 3.85
C GLY A 34 -8.72 -12.76 2.72
N ILE A 35 -8.85 -12.25 1.49
CA ILE A 35 -8.47 -12.98 0.27
C ILE A 35 -7.44 -12.17 -0.49
N TYR A 36 -6.28 -12.78 -0.76
CA TYR A 36 -5.28 -12.21 -1.64
C TYR A 36 -5.74 -12.28 -3.10
N ARG A 37 -5.97 -11.11 -3.73
CA ARG A 37 -6.45 -11.03 -5.12
C ARG A 37 -5.33 -10.96 -6.15
N GLY A 38 -4.21 -10.32 -5.82
CA GLY A 38 -3.07 -10.24 -6.73
C GLY A 38 -2.06 -9.17 -6.35
N THR A 39 -1.04 -9.04 -7.20
CA THR A 39 0.00 -8.01 -7.10
C THR A 39 0.32 -7.48 -8.49
N ALA A 40 0.81 -6.24 -8.55
CA ALA A 40 1.39 -5.65 -9.75
C ALA A 40 2.66 -4.89 -9.40
N VAL A 41 3.68 -5.08 -10.22
CA VAL A 41 4.95 -4.35 -10.14
C VAL A 41 5.10 -3.51 -11.40
N ALA A 42 5.53 -2.26 -11.24
CA ALA A 42 5.83 -1.35 -12.33
C ALA A 42 7.14 -0.62 -12.02
N GLY A 43 7.94 -0.37 -13.07
CA GLY A 43 9.16 0.43 -12.97
C GLY A 43 8.88 1.91 -13.24
N CYS A 44 9.68 2.79 -12.65
CA CYS A 44 9.75 4.22 -12.93
C CYS A 44 11.22 4.68 -12.90
N GLY A 45 11.46 5.95 -13.25
CA GLY A 45 12.80 6.53 -13.16
C GLY A 45 13.35 6.45 -11.72
N PRO A 46 14.64 6.14 -11.51
CA PRO A 46 15.20 6.01 -10.17
C PRO A 46 15.24 7.35 -9.42
N ASP A 47 15.34 8.46 -10.15
CA ASP A 47 15.26 9.84 -9.67
C ASP A 47 13.84 10.24 -9.21
N GLU A 48 12.83 9.49 -9.64
CA GLU A 48 11.42 9.75 -9.37
C GLU A 48 10.77 8.65 -8.52
N MET A 49 11.56 7.73 -7.94
CA MET A 49 11.07 6.44 -7.42
C MET A 49 9.79 6.49 -6.57
N GLY A 50 9.54 7.61 -5.87
CA GLY A 50 8.34 7.84 -5.07
C GLY A 50 7.02 7.79 -5.85
N ILE A 51 7.03 7.94 -7.17
CA ILE A 51 5.82 7.90 -8.01
C ILE A 51 5.44 6.48 -8.46
N GLY A 52 6.18 5.46 -8.04
CA GLY A 52 5.88 4.05 -8.35
C GLY A 52 4.40 3.64 -8.21
N PRO A 53 3.67 4.06 -7.16
CA PRO A 53 2.25 3.79 -7.01
C PRO A 53 1.39 4.25 -8.19
N VAL A 54 1.72 5.37 -8.83
CA VAL A 54 0.99 5.92 -10.00
C VAL A 54 0.98 4.93 -11.16
N PHE A 55 1.99 4.08 -11.28
CA PHE A 55 2.06 3.05 -12.32
C PHE A 55 1.55 1.69 -11.86
N ALA A 56 1.84 1.32 -10.61
CA ALA A 56 1.52 0.00 -10.07
C ALA A 56 0.01 -0.16 -9.76
N VAL A 57 -0.62 0.87 -9.17
CA VAL A 57 -2.03 0.82 -8.76
C VAL A 57 -2.97 0.66 -9.96
N PRO A 58 -2.90 1.49 -11.03
CA PRO A 58 -3.78 1.31 -12.19
C PRO A 58 -3.54 -0.03 -12.90
N LYS A 59 -2.29 -0.52 -12.91
CA LYS A 59 -1.95 -1.83 -13.46
C LYS A 59 -2.60 -2.98 -12.69
N LEU A 60 -2.66 -2.89 -11.36
CA LEU A 60 -3.34 -3.87 -10.51
C LEU A 60 -4.85 -3.83 -10.73
N LEU A 61 -5.45 -2.64 -10.64
CA LEU A 61 -6.89 -2.45 -10.78
C LEU A 61 -7.38 -2.94 -12.16
N LYS A 62 -6.67 -2.58 -13.23
CA LYS A 62 -6.96 -3.05 -14.59
C LYS A 62 -6.94 -4.58 -14.72
N ARG A 63 -6.04 -5.28 -14.03
CA ARG A 63 -5.97 -6.75 -14.06
C ARG A 63 -7.21 -7.41 -13.46
N HIS A 64 -7.90 -6.72 -12.55
CA HIS A 64 -9.08 -7.22 -11.85
C HIS A 64 -10.38 -6.55 -12.32
N GLY A 65 -10.32 -5.68 -13.33
CA GLY A 65 -11.50 -4.96 -13.82
C GLY A 65 -12.10 -4.00 -12.79
N LEU A 66 -11.27 -3.48 -11.88
CA LEU A 66 -11.65 -2.55 -10.82
C LEU A 66 -11.20 -1.13 -11.16
N THR A 67 -11.78 -0.19 -10.43
CA THR A 67 -11.43 1.24 -10.40
C THR A 67 -11.06 1.64 -8.97
N ILE A 68 -10.58 2.87 -8.78
CA ILE A 68 -10.26 3.36 -7.43
C ILE A 68 -11.51 3.50 -6.55
N ASP A 69 -12.67 3.74 -7.18
CA ASP A 69 -13.94 3.90 -6.47
C ASP A 69 -14.40 2.59 -5.82
N ASP A 70 -14.01 1.45 -6.37
CA ASP A 70 -14.29 0.10 -5.85
C ASP A 70 -13.43 -0.27 -4.62
N ILE A 71 -12.45 0.57 -4.27
CA ILE A 71 -11.55 0.32 -3.15
C ILE A 71 -12.02 1.11 -1.93
N ASP A 72 -12.27 0.42 -0.82
CA ASP A 72 -12.76 1.07 0.42
C ASP A 72 -11.64 1.76 1.19
N ILE A 73 -10.47 1.11 1.29
CA ILE A 73 -9.30 1.60 2.02
C ILE A 73 -8.08 1.44 1.12
N VAL A 74 -7.27 2.50 1.06
CA VAL A 74 -6.02 2.53 0.32
C VAL A 74 -4.89 2.79 1.30
N GLU A 75 -4.03 1.80 1.46
CA GLU A 75 -2.77 1.94 2.21
C GLU A 75 -1.63 2.21 1.22
N ILE A 76 -1.08 3.43 1.26
CA ILE A 76 0.14 3.80 0.53
C ILE A 76 1.20 4.19 1.54
N ASN A 77 2.35 3.50 1.48
CA ASN A 77 3.51 3.81 2.31
C ASN A 77 3.89 5.30 2.22
N GLU A 78 4.09 5.93 3.37
CA GLU A 78 4.36 7.37 3.49
C GLU A 78 5.85 7.66 3.60
N ALA A 79 6.66 7.17 2.66
CA ALA A 79 8.11 7.42 2.68
C ALA A 79 8.45 8.92 2.82
N PHE A 80 7.72 9.76 2.07
CA PHE A 80 7.73 11.22 2.19
C PHE A 80 6.34 11.77 1.89
N ALA A 81 5.91 12.82 2.59
CA ALA A 81 4.62 13.46 2.34
C ALA A 81 4.49 13.96 0.89
N SER A 82 5.58 14.42 0.29
CA SER A 82 5.59 14.93 -1.09
C SER A 82 5.19 13.87 -2.12
N GLN A 83 5.69 12.63 -1.98
CA GLN A 83 5.31 11.56 -2.90
C GLN A 83 3.88 11.09 -2.63
N LEU A 84 3.49 10.98 -1.35
CA LEU A 84 2.17 10.46 -0.98
C LEU A 84 1.07 11.35 -1.56
N LEU A 85 1.19 12.66 -1.35
CA LEU A 85 0.24 13.65 -1.85
C LEU A 85 0.23 13.71 -3.38
N TYR A 86 1.37 13.46 -4.03
CA TYR A 86 1.42 13.37 -5.49
C TYR A 86 0.65 12.13 -5.97
N CYS A 87 0.98 10.95 -5.46
CA CYS A 87 0.30 9.69 -5.78
C CYS A 87 -1.20 9.77 -5.50
N GLN A 88 -1.61 10.34 -4.37
CA GLN A 88 -3.01 10.53 -4.01
C GLN A 88 -3.77 11.31 -5.08
N ARG A 89 -3.21 12.45 -5.53
CA ARG A 89 -3.85 13.30 -6.54
C ARG A 89 -3.90 12.61 -7.90
N GLU A 90 -2.81 12.02 -8.35
CA GLU A 90 -2.73 11.35 -9.65
C GLU A 90 -3.64 10.13 -9.75
N LEU A 91 -3.81 9.40 -8.63
CA LEU A 91 -4.68 8.22 -8.57
C LEU A 91 -6.14 8.56 -8.22
N GLY A 92 -6.44 9.82 -7.91
CA GLY A 92 -7.79 10.25 -7.53
C GLY A 92 -8.29 9.61 -6.23
N ILE A 93 -7.40 9.36 -5.26
CA ILE A 93 -7.76 8.68 -4.02
C ILE A 93 -8.45 9.67 -3.05
N PRO A 94 -9.69 9.40 -2.61
CA PRO A 94 -10.36 10.23 -1.60
C PRO A 94 -9.57 10.22 -0.27
N SER A 95 -9.44 11.39 0.36
CA SER A 95 -8.61 11.55 1.56
C SER A 95 -9.04 10.66 2.72
N GLU A 96 -10.34 10.42 2.86
CA GLU A 96 -10.92 9.56 3.90
C GLU A 96 -10.61 8.07 3.72
N LYS A 97 -10.21 7.66 2.51
CA LYS A 97 -9.83 6.27 2.21
C LYS A 97 -8.32 6.04 2.34
N LEU A 98 -7.52 7.10 2.32
CA LEU A 98 -6.06 7.01 2.35
C LEU A 98 -5.54 6.93 3.78
N ASN A 99 -4.88 5.82 4.13
CA ASN A 99 -4.19 5.59 5.41
C ASN A 99 -5.04 6.02 6.64
N PRO A 100 -6.28 5.51 6.81
CA PRO A 100 -7.20 5.99 7.83
C PRO A 100 -6.71 5.78 9.27
N SER A 101 -5.78 4.84 9.48
CA SER A 101 -5.14 4.58 10.79
C SER A 101 -3.81 5.31 10.99
N GLY A 102 -3.42 6.18 10.05
CA GLY A 102 -2.09 6.79 9.96
C GLY A 102 -1.09 5.89 9.24
N GLY A 103 -0.09 6.51 8.59
CA GLY A 103 0.95 5.80 7.86
C GLY A 103 2.35 6.05 8.40
N SER A 104 3.35 5.70 7.60
CA SER A 104 4.75 5.61 8.05
C SER A 104 5.40 6.91 8.54
N ILE A 105 4.82 8.09 8.28
CA ILE A 105 5.30 9.34 8.90
C ILE A 105 5.01 9.32 10.41
N SER A 106 3.85 8.79 10.83
CA SER A 106 3.46 8.73 12.23
C SER A 106 3.95 7.47 12.94
N ILE A 107 3.88 6.30 12.28
CA ILE A 107 4.17 5.00 12.92
C ILE A 107 5.54 4.40 12.58
N GLY A 108 6.28 4.97 11.62
CA GLY A 108 7.62 4.52 11.23
C GLY A 108 7.67 3.60 10.00
N HIS A 109 8.89 3.36 9.50
CA HIS A 109 9.14 2.54 8.30
C HIS A 109 10.38 1.64 8.44
N PRO A 110 10.26 0.47 9.10
CA PRO A 110 11.24 -0.60 8.97
C PRO A 110 11.15 -1.21 7.56
N PHE A 111 12.17 -0.99 6.73
CA PHE A 111 12.09 -1.19 5.27
C PHE A 111 11.66 -2.58 4.80
N GLY A 112 12.05 -3.64 5.51
CA GLY A 112 11.65 -5.02 5.15
C GLY A 112 10.34 -5.48 5.79
N MET A 113 9.79 -4.69 6.71
CA MET A 113 8.55 -5.01 7.43
C MET A 113 7.32 -4.43 6.74
N THR A 114 7.41 -3.18 6.29
CA THR A 114 6.36 -2.49 5.54
C THR A 114 6.16 -3.12 4.17
#